data_AF-A0A6G3XWF8-F1
#
_entry.id   AF-A0A6G3XWF8-F1
#
_cell.length_a   1.000
_cell.length_b   1.000
_cell.length_c   1.000
_cell.angle_alpha   90.00
_cell.angle_beta   90.00
_cell.angle_gamma   90.00
#
_symmetry.space_group_name_H-M   'P 1'
#
loop_
_entity.id
_entity.type
_entity.pdbx_description
1 polymer ?
#
loop_
_entity_poly.entity_id
_entity_poly.type
_entity_poly.pdbx_seq_one_letter_code
_entity_poly.pdbx_strand_id
1 'polypeptide(L)'
;ATPSPEAVRATGRALFAADAHSGVDLDALLAAVHPDPGNPRPLVTVSVDLDRAALAGIDLPGLRAEAVAAGTESAPLELALMATQVQDGSLRLRLRYDADLFDAATAEGYLAELDGQLD
;
A
#
# COMPACT_ATOMS: atom_id res chain seq x y z
N ALA A 1 17.06 2.35 11.04
CA ALA A 1 17.09 3.72 11.61
C ALA A 1 15.66 4.16 11.90
N THR A 2 15.35 4.53 13.14
CA THR A 2 14.02 5.03 13.51
C THR A 2 13.67 6.28 12.69
N PRO A 3 12.46 6.40 12.13
CA PRO A 3 12.08 7.57 11.35
C PRO A 3 12.16 8.85 12.20
N SER A 4 12.74 9.92 11.65
CA SER A 4 12.85 11.18 12.39
C SER A 4 11.44 11.78 12.62
N PRO A 5 11.15 12.38 13.79
CA PRO A 5 9.87 13.05 14.03
C PRO A 5 9.57 14.16 13.02
N GLU A 6 10.61 14.73 12.42
CA GLU A 6 10.48 15.72 11.35
C GLU A 6 9.96 15.10 10.06
N ALA A 7 10.50 13.94 9.65
CA ALA A 7 10.05 13.22 8.46
C ALA A 7 8.56 12.84 8.59
N VAL A 8 8.15 12.32 9.74
CA VAL A 8 6.73 12.00 10.03
C VAL A 8 5.84 13.23 9.87
N ARG A 9 6.24 14.38 10.43
CA ARG A 9 5.46 15.63 10.31
C ARG A 9 5.43 16.15 8.87
N ALA A 10 6.53 16.05 8.14
CA ALA A 10 6.60 16.47 6.74
C ALA A 10 5.66 15.64 5.86
N THR A 11 5.70 14.32 5.99
CA THR A 11 4.79 13.39 5.30
C THR A 11 3.34 13.68 5.68
N GLY A 12 3.04 13.88 6.96
CA GLY A 12 1.69 14.24 7.41
C GLY A 12 1.15 15.50 6.75
N ARG A 13 1.97 16.57 6.66
CA ARG A 13 1.58 17.81 5.95
C ARG A 13 1.30 17.56 4.47
N ALA A 14 2.14 16.77 3.79
CA ALA A 14 1.96 16.45 2.38
C ALA A 14 0.65 15.66 2.16
N LEU A 15 0.36 14.68 3.00
CA LEU A 15 -0.88 13.90 2.94
C LEU A 15 -2.12 14.77 3.17
N PHE A 16 -2.12 15.66 4.16
CA PHE A 16 -3.25 16.58 4.39
C PHE A 16 -3.44 17.59 3.25
N ALA A 17 -2.35 18.05 2.63
CA ALA A 17 -2.44 18.92 1.46
C ALA A 17 -3.01 18.18 0.23
N ALA A 18 -2.65 16.90 0.05
CA ALA A 18 -3.19 16.05 -1.01
C ALA A 18 -4.68 15.72 -0.77
N ASP A 19 -5.07 15.42 0.47
CA ASP A 19 -6.46 15.11 0.85
C ASP A 19 -7.43 16.27 0.55
N ALA A 20 -6.96 17.51 0.73
CA ALA A 20 -7.71 18.71 0.33
C ALA A 20 -8.02 18.78 -1.18
N HIS A 21 -7.38 17.94 -2.00
CA HIS A 21 -7.57 17.81 -3.45
C HIS A 21 -8.02 16.39 -3.86
N SER A 22 -8.61 15.61 -2.94
CA SER A 22 -9.05 14.22 -3.18
C SER A 22 -10.11 14.05 -4.27
N GLY A 23 -10.78 15.12 -4.69
CA GLY A 23 -11.76 15.12 -5.77
C GLY A 23 -11.19 15.22 -7.19
N VAL A 24 -9.86 15.24 -7.36
CA VAL A 24 -9.22 15.28 -8.68
C VAL A 24 -9.42 13.96 -9.42
N ASP A 25 -9.84 14.04 -10.68
CA ASP A 25 -9.91 12.90 -11.59
C ASP A 25 -8.48 12.47 -11.98
N LEU A 26 -8.13 11.24 -11.59
CA LEU A 26 -6.80 10.68 -11.82
C LEU A 26 -6.52 10.44 -13.30
N ASP A 27 -7.52 10.04 -14.10
CA ASP A 27 -7.35 9.79 -15.54
C ASP A 27 -7.11 11.11 -16.26
N ALA A 28 -7.83 12.17 -15.88
CA ALA A 28 -7.61 13.51 -16.41
C ALA A 28 -6.23 14.07 -16.02
N LEU A 29 -5.79 13.82 -14.78
CA LEU A 29 -4.45 14.20 -14.32
C LEU A 29 -3.36 13.47 -15.10
N LEU A 30 -3.51 12.16 -15.30
CA LEU A 30 -2.59 11.34 -16.09
C LEU A 30 -2.48 11.85 -17.53
N ALA A 31 -3.62 12.17 -18.17
CA ALA A 31 -3.64 12.72 -19.53
C ALA A 31 -2.95 14.09 -19.61
N ALA A 32 -3.06 14.92 -18.57
CA ALA A 32 -2.38 16.21 -18.52
C ALA A 32 -0.86 16.08 -18.30
N VAL A 33 -0.42 15.13 -17.47
CA VAL A 33 1.01 14.90 -17.16
C VAL A 33 1.71 14.10 -18.27
N HIS A 34 1.00 13.18 -18.91
CA HIS A 34 1.49 12.32 -19.99
C HIS A 34 0.61 12.47 -21.24
N PRO A 35 0.75 13.58 -21.99
CA PRO A 35 -0.11 13.88 -23.14
C PRO A 35 0.08 12.97 -24.36
N ASP A 36 1.12 12.14 -24.39
CA ASP A 36 1.38 11.16 -25.45
C ASP A 36 1.27 9.72 -24.89
N PRO A 37 0.10 9.07 -24.99
CA PRO A 37 -0.25 7.87 -24.22
C PRO A 37 0.28 6.57 -24.84
N GLY A 38 1.25 6.62 -25.76
CA GLY A 38 1.79 5.42 -26.41
C GLY A 38 2.35 4.37 -25.45
N ASN A 39 2.64 4.76 -24.20
CA ASN A 39 2.93 3.86 -23.09
C ASN A 39 2.52 4.52 -21.76
N PRO A 40 1.29 4.32 -21.25
CA PRO A 40 0.87 4.93 -20.00
C PRO A 40 1.75 4.38 -18.87
N ARG A 41 2.54 5.27 -18.25
CA ARG A 41 3.31 4.94 -17.05
C ARG A 41 2.56 5.41 -15.81
N PRO A 42 2.56 4.62 -14.72
CA PRO A 42 1.93 5.06 -13.49
C PRO A 42 2.69 6.28 -12.93
N LEU A 43 1.97 7.24 -12.34
CA LEU A 43 2.59 8.44 -11.72
C LEU A 43 3.54 8.07 -10.57
N VAL A 44 3.27 6.93 -9.94
CA VAL A 44 4.04 6.37 -8.84
C VAL A 44 4.32 4.90 -9.16
N THR A 45 5.51 4.43 -8.82
CA THR A 45 5.87 3.00 -8.97
C THR A 45 5.78 2.25 -7.65
N VAL A 46 5.67 2.96 -6.53
CA VAL A 46 5.58 2.42 -5.18
C VAL A 46 4.36 3.01 -4.46
N SER A 47 3.53 2.16 -3.85
CA SER A 47 2.45 2.59 -2.97
C SER A 47 2.62 2.08 -1.54
N VAL A 48 2.06 2.83 -0.60
CA VAL A 48 1.86 2.41 0.79
C VAL A 48 0.41 2.70 1.16
N ASP A 49 -0.32 1.66 1.50
CA ASP A 49 -1.75 1.69 1.79
C ASP A 49 -1.97 1.28 3.25
N LEU A 50 -2.71 2.10 4.01
CA LEU A 50 -3.07 1.80 5.39
C LEU A 50 -4.58 1.58 5.50
N ASP A 51 -4.97 0.34 5.77
CA ASP A 51 -6.34 -0.01 6.09
C ASP A 51 -6.53 -0.02 7.62
N ARG A 52 -7.36 0.89 8.11
CA ARG A 52 -7.73 1.01 9.53
C ARG A 52 -8.95 0.18 9.91
N ALA A 53 -9.63 -0.40 8.93
CA ALA A 53 -10.79 -1.23 9.13
C ALA A 53 -10.43 -2.68 8.78
N ALA A 54 -9.85 -3.42 9.73
CA ALA A 54 -9.88 -4.87 9.63
C ALA A 54 -11.35 -5.28 9.39
N LEU A 55 -11.63 -5.96 8.28
CA LEU A 55 -12.92 -6.59 8.04
C LEU A 55 -13.33 -7.30 9.33
N ALA A 56 -14.35 -6.78 10.01
CA ALA A 56 -14.97 -7.49 11.11
C ALA A 56 -15.36 -8.85 10.53
N GLY A 57 -14.96 -9.93 11.22
CA GLY A 57 -15.30 -11.28 10.78
C GLY A 57 -16.80 -11.32 10.43
N ILE A 58 -17.12 -11.82 9.23
CA ILE A 58 -18.51 -11.93 8.81
C ILE A 58 -19.16 -12.97 9.73
N ASP A 59 -20.10 -12.55 10.57
CA ASP A 59 -20.91 -13.46 11.37
C ASP A 59 -22.03 -14.04 10.50
N LEU A 60 -21.95 -15.33 10.22
CA LEU A 60 -22.94 -16.08 9.44
C LEU A 60 -23.54 -17.14 10.36
N PRO A 61 -24.77 -16.95 10.89
CA PRO A 61 -25.37 -17.88 11.82
C PRO A 61 -25.40 -19.32 11.27
N GLY A 62 -24.83 -20.26 12.03
CA GLY A 62 -24.75 -21.67 11.64
C GLY A 62 -23.66 -22.01 10.62
N LEU A 63 -22.83 -21.05 10.22
CA LEU A 63 -21.73 -21.25 9.27
C LEU A 63 -20.39 -20.75 9.87
N ARG A 64 -19.30 -21.42 9.50
CA ARG A 64 -17.94 -20.97 9.81
C ARG A 64 -17.38 -20.29 8.57
N ALA A 65 -17.06 -19.00 8.68
CA ALA A 65 -16.32 -18.28 7.65
C ALA A 65 -14.80 -18.44 7.86
N GLU A 66 -14.07 -18.70 6.79
CA GLU A 66 -12.61 -18.72 6.77
C GLU A 66 -12.10 -17.77 5.70
N ALA A 67 -11.01 -17.07 5.98
CA ALA A 67 -10.35 -16.24 4.99
C ALA A 67 -9.74 -17.14 3.92
N VAL A 68 -10.12 -16.90 2.66
CA VAL A 68 -9.45 -17.52 1.51
C VAL A 68 -8.31 -16.59 1.10
N ALA A 69 -7.16 -17.16 0.75
CA ALA A 69 -6.06 -16.37 0.19
C ALA A 69 -6.58 -15.61 -1.04
N ALA A 70 -6.40 -14.28 -1.05
CA ALA A 70 -6.60 -13.51 -2.26
C ALA A 70 -5.70 -14.12 -3.35
N GLY A 71 -6.26 -14.37 -4.53
CA GLY A 71 -5.49 -14.87 -5.66
C GLY A 71 -4.30 -13.95 -5.95
N THR A 72 -3.25 -14.48 -6.56
CA THR A 72 -2.12 -13.69 -7.06
C THR A 72 -2.63 -12.81 -8.20
N GLU A 73 -3.15 -11.63 -7.88
CA GLU A 73 -3.47 -10.63 -8.88
C GLU A 73 -2.17 -10.02 -9.44
N SER A 74 -2.26 -9.52 -10.67
CA SER A 74 -1.23 -8.68 -11.30
C SER A 74 -0.67 -7.65 -10.30
N ALA A 75 0.63 -7.36 -10.41
CA ALA A 75 1.26 -6.24 -9.73
C ALA A 75 1.18 -5.01 -10.65
N PRO A 76 0.20 -4.10 -10.49
CA PRO A 76 0.09 -2.90 -11.33
C PRO A 76 1.17 -1.85 -11.03
N LEU A 77 1.94 -2.05 -9.95
CA LEU A 77 3.04 -1.22 -9.49
C LEU A 77 4.26 -2.11 -9.28
N GLU A 78 5.45 -1.51 -9.28
CA GLU A 78 6.69 -2.21 -9.00
C GLU A 78 6.69 -2.77 -7.57
N LEU A 79 6.23 -1.98 -6.60
CA LEU A 79 6.03 -2.38 -5.19
C LEU A 79 4.75 -1.76 -4.62
N ALA A 80 4.03 -2.51 -3.80
CA ALA A 80 2.87 -2.01 -3.06
C ALA A 80 2.84 -2.62 -1.65
N LEU A 81 3.05 -1.79 -0.63
CA LEU A 81 2.97 -2.20 0.77
C LEU A 81 1.56 -1.93 1.31
N MET A 82 0.87 -3.00 1.70
CA MET A 82 -0.42 -2.91 2.36
C MET A 82 -0.25 -3.18 3.85
N ALA A 83 -0.57 -2.20 4.68
CA ALA A 83 -0.61 -2.31 6.14
C ALA A 83 -2.08 -2.36 6.60
N THR A 84 -2.46 -3.42 7.29
CA THR A 84 -3.80 -3.56 7.86
C THR A 84 -3.71 -3.56 9.37
N GLN A 85 -4.39 -2.62 10.02
CA GLN A 85 -4.52 -2.62 11.47
C GLN A 85 -5.47 -3.72 11.90
N VAL A 86 -4.99 -4.68 12.70
CA VAL A 86 -5.81 -5.78 13.23
C VAL A 86 -6.34 -5.45 14.61
N GLN A 87 -7.27 -6.28 15.12
CA GLN A 87 -8.06 -5.97 16.32
C GLN A 87 -7.23 -5.81 17.60
N ASP A 88 -6.06 -6.44 17.68
CA ASP A 88 -5.13 -6.29 18.81
C ASP A 88 -4.27 -5.02 18.75
N GLY A 89 -4.45 -4.20 17.70
CA GLY A 89 -3.71 -2.96 17.47
C GLY A 89 -2.42 -3.13 16.68
N SER A 90 -1.97 -4.35 16.41
CA SER A 90 -0.80 -4.62 15.55
C SER A 90 -1.10 -4.34 14.07
N LEU A 91 -0.03 -4.22 13.27
CA LEU A 91 -0.11 -4.08 11.83
C LEU A 91 0.25 -5.40 11.17
N ARG A 92 -0.63 -5.91 10.30
CA ARG A 92 -0.28 -6.94 9.34
C ARG A 92 0.24 -6.27 8.08
N LEU A 93 1.47 -6.58 7.70
CA LEU A 93 2.08 -6.08 6.46
C LEU A 93 1.99 -7.12 5.35
N ARG A 94 1.71 -6.66 4.14
CA ARG A 94 1.79 -7.46 2.91
C ARG A 94 2.47 -6.63 1.83
N LEU A 95 3.59 -7.12 1.31
CA LEU A 95 4.26 -6.50 0.18
C LEU A 95 3.89 -7.26 -1.10
N ARG A 96 3.30 -6.57 -2.08
CA ARG A 96 3.15 -7.06 -3.45
C ARG A 96 4.25 -6.44 -4.31
N TYR A 97 4.81 -7.21 -5.23
CA TYR A 97 5.91 -6.78 -6.08
C TYR A 97 5.77 -7.35 -7.48
N ASP A 98 6.37 -6.66 -8.46
CA ASP A 98 6.57 -7.18 -9.81
C ASP A 98 7.67 -8.24 -9.80
N ALA A 99 7.32 -9.47 -10.17
CA ALA A 99 8.24 -10.61 -10.17
C ALA A 99 9.29 -10.56 -11.29
N ASP A 100 9.11 -9.71 -12.30
CA ASP A 100 10.13 -9.45 -13.32
C ASP A 100 11.22 -8.50 -12.79
N LEU A 101 10.94 -7.75 -11.71
CA LEU A 101 11.84 -6.77 -11.09
C LEU A 101 12.43 -7.24 -9.75
N PHE A 102 11.68 -8.00 -8.94
CA PHE A 102 12.07 -8.41 -7.61
C PHE A 102 11.82 -9.91 -7.37
N ASP A 103 12.68 -10.52 -6.55
CA ASP A 103 12.45 -11.87 -6.03
C ASP A 103 11.89 -11.84 -4.59
N ALA A 104 11.46 -13.01 -4.11
CA ALA A 104 10.86 -13.14 -2.79
C ALA A 104 11.84 -12.78 -1.66
N ALA A 105 13.11 -13.18 -1.79
CA ALA A 105 14.14 -12.88 -0.81
C ALA A 105 14.39 -11.36 -0.67
N THR A 106 14.36 -10.62 -1.77
CA THR A 106 14.48 -9.15 -1.78
C THR A 106 13.28 -8.50 -1.09
N ALA A 107 12.07 -8.96 -1.43
CA ALA A 107 10.83 -8.47 -0.82
C ALA A 107 10.78 -8.73 0.70
N GLU A 108 11.20 -9.93 1.14
CA GLU A 108 11.34 -10.29 2.56
C GLU A 108 12.39 -9.42 3.26
N GLY A 109 13.51 -9.13 2.60
CA GLY A 109 14.55 -8.23 3.11
C GLY A 109 14.02 -6.82 3.40
N TYR A 110 13.20 -6.26 2.50
CA TYR A 110 12.57 -4.94 2.74
C TYR A 110 11.62 -4.95 3.93
N LEU A 111 10.84 -6.03 4.11
CA LEU A 111 9.95 -6.16 5.26
C LEU A 111 10.73 -6.28 6.58
N ALA A 112 11.82 -7.06 6.59
CA ALA A 112 12.68 -7.21 7.76
C ALA A 112 13.39 -5.90 8.12
N GLU A 113 13.84 -5.13 7.13
CA GLU A 113 14.42 -3.81 7.37
C GLU A 113 13.39 -2.86 7.98
N LEU A 114 12.17 -2.83 7.44
CA LEU A 114 11.08 -2.00 7.95
C LEU A 114 10.72 -2.36 9.40
N ASP A 115 10.62 -3.65 9.72
CA ASP A 115 10.34 -4.15 11.07
C ASP A 115 11.39 -3.61 12.07
N GLY A 116 12.68 -3.74 11.74
CA GLY A 116 13.77 -3.20 12.57
C GLY A 116 13.86 -1.66 12.63
N GLN A 117 13.07 -0.92 11.85
CA GLN A 117 12.93 0.54 11.97
C GLN A 117 11.77 0.95 12.88
N LEU A 118 10.81 0.06 13.10
CA LEU A 118 9.59 0.31 13.88
C LEU A 118 9.73 -0.13 15.35
N ASP A 119 10.70 -1.00 15.66
CA ASP A 119 11.20 -1.28 17.01
C ASP A 119 11.99 -0.11 17.62
#